data_AF-A0A5S4EU39-F1
#
_entry.id   AF-A0A5S4EU39-F1
#
_cell.length_a   1.000
_cell.length_b   1.000
_cell.length_c   1.000
_cell.angle_alpha   90.00
_cell.angle_beta   90.00
_cell.angle_gamma   90.00
#
_symmetry.space_group_name_H-M   'P 1'
#
loop_
_entity.id
_entity.type
_entity.pdbx_description
1 polymer ?
#
loop_
_entity_poly.entity_id
_entity_poly.type
_entity_poly.pdbx_seq_one_letter_code
_entity_poly.pdbx_strand_id
1 'polypeptide(L)'
;MEEPLLRFRGFRNLFVAGAVSQLGSQISYVALPLLAVTALGAGAGEVGLLSALGTLAVLLLGLPAGAWVDRVRRRPVMIATDLLRAGALLSVPVAWWGG
;
A
#
# COMPACT_ATOMS: atom_id res chain seq x y z
N MET A 1 -8.01 5.74 35.66
CA MET A 1 -6.75 5.33 35.00
C MET A 1 -7.14 4.60 33.74
N GLU A 2 -6.98 5.23 32.58
CA GLU A 2 -7.25 4.59 31.29
C GLU A 2 -6.18 3.49 31.10
N GLU A 3 -6.58 2.22 31.16
CA GLU A 3 -5.70 1.10 30.84
C GLU A 3 -5.16 1.29 29.41
N PRO A 4 -3.84 1.23 29.17
CA PRO A 4 -3.27 1.49 27.85
C PRO A 4 -3.84 0.51 26.82
N LEU A 5 -4.51 1.03 25.78
CA LEU A 5 -5.20 0.25 24.74
C LEU A 5 -4.29 -0.79 24.04
N LEU A 6 -2.97 -0.52 24.00
CA LEU A 6 -1.95 -1.42 23.47
C LEU A 6 -1.79 -2.72 24.27
N ARG A 7 -2.35 -2.81 25.47
CA ARG A 7 -2.38 -4.03 26.30
C ARG A 7 -3.32 -5.08 25.73
N PHE A 8 -4.36 -4.68 25.00
CA PHE A 8 -5.25 -5.61 24.30
C PHE A 8 -4.58 -6.14 23.03
N ARG A 9 -4.31 -7.46 23.00
CA ARG A 9 -3.64 -8.15 21.88
C ARG A 9 -4.25 -7.84 20.51
N GLY A 10 -5.58 -7.76 20.42
CA GLY A 10 -6.28 -7.46 19.17
C GLY A 10 -5.98 -6.05 18.65
N PHE A 11 -6.08 -5.05 19.52
CA PHE A 11 -5.78 -3.66 19.18
C PHE A 11 -4.31 -3.48 18.85
N ARG A 12 -3.41 -4.06 19.65
CA ARG A 12 -1.96 -4.00 19.40
C ARG A 12 -1.59 -4.53 18.01
N ASN A 13 -2.15 -5.68 17.61
CA ASN A 13 -1.85 -6.26 16.30
C ASN A 13 -2.38 -5.38 15.17
N LEU A 14 -3.58 -4.82 15.30
CA LEU A 14 -4.14 -3.91 14.30
C LEU A 14 -3.32 -2.62 14.21
N PHE A 15 -2.92 -2.06 15.36
CA PHE A 15 -2.12 -0.85 15.43
C PHE A 15 -0.74 -1.04 14.78
N VAL A 16 -0.03 -2.11 15.14
CA VAL A 16 1.29 -2.40 14.57
C VAL A 16 1.19 -2.68 13.07
N ALA A 17 0.23 -3.51 12.64
CA ALA A 17 0.02 -3.78 11.22
C ALA A 17 -0.31 -2.49 10.46
N GLY A 18 -1.24 -1.67 10.95
CA GLY A 18 -1.60 -0.40 10.35
C GLY A 18 -0.43 0.58 10.28
N ALA A 19 0.36 0.69 11.36
CA ALA A 19 1.54 1.55 11.40
C ALA A 19 2.60 1.12 10.37
N VAL A 20 2.93 -0.18 10.32
CA VAL A 20 3.88 -0.73 9.36
C VAL A 20 3.39 -0.53 7.93
N SER A 21 2.11 -0.86 7.65
CA SER A 21 1.52 -0.68 6.33
C SER A 21 1.51 0.80 5.92
N GLN A 22 1.21 1.72 6.83
CA GLN A 22 1.19 3.15 6.54
C GLN A 22 2.59 3.70 6.28
N LEU A 23 3.57 3.32 7.10
CA LEU A 23 4.97 3.70 6.90
C LEU A 23 5.49 3.19 5.56
N GLY A 24 5.24 1.92 5.25
CA GLY A 24 5.56 1.35 3.96
C GLY A 24 4.92 2.12 2.80
N SER A 25 3.70 2.63 2.97
CA SER A 25 3.01 3.40 1.91
C SER A 25 3.73 4.70 1.63
N GLN A 26 4.11 5.42 2.68
CA GLN A 26 4.81 6.69 2.55
C GLN A 26 6.19 6.48 1.93
N ILE A 27 6.90 5.43 2.33
CA ILE A 27 8.19 5.06 1.72
C ILE A 27 8.00 4.76 0.24
N SER A 28 7.04 3.89 -0.14
CA SER A 28 6.79 3.56 -1.55
C SER A 28 6.38 4.77 -2.39
N TYR A 29 5.59 5.69 -1.83
CA TYR A 29 5.14 6.89 -2.51
C TYR A 29 6.30 7.79 -2.97
N VAL A 30 7.38 7.81 -2.20
CA VAL A 30 8.60 8.58 -2.54
C VAL A 30 9.61 7.72 -3.31
N ALA A 31 9.80 6.47 -2.89
CA ALA A 31 10.80 5.58 -3.45
C ALA A 31 10.48 5.15 -4.88
N LEU A 32 9.21 4.85 -5.21
CA LEU A 32 8.85 4.39 -6.56
C LEU A 32 9.12 5.45 -7.64
N PRO A 33 8.69 6.72 -7.50
CA PRO A 33 9.07 7.78 -8.44
C PRO A 33 10.58 7.99 -8.54
N LEU A 34 11.29 7.97 -7.41
CA LEU A 34 12.74 8.12 -7.41
C LEU A 34 13.42 6.98 -8.16
N LEU A 35 13.04 5.73 -7.90
CA LEU A 35 13.56 4.56 -8.61
C LEU A 35 13.25 4.59 -10.10
N ALA A 36 12.04 5.05 -10.49
CA ALA A 36 11.70 5.22 -11.89
C ALA A 36 12.68 6.17 -12.60
N VAL A 37 13.02 7.29 -11.98
CA VAL A 37 13.98 8.25 -12.56
C VAL A 37 15.42 7.72 -12.50
N THR A 38 15.86 7.23 -11.34
CA THR A 38 17.29 6.95 -11.09
C THR A 38 17.75 5.60 -11.62
N ALA A 39 16.89 4.58 -11.54
CA ALA A 39 17.24 3.21 -11.97
C ALA A 39 16.72 2.89 -13.38
N LEU A 40 15.59 3.45 -13.78
CA LEU A 40 14.96 3.18 -15.08
C LEU A 40 15.13 4.32 -16.10
N GLY A 41 15.71 5.46 -15.70
CA GLY A 41 15.90 6.61 -16.58
C GLY A 41 14.60 7.29 -17.03
N ALA A 42 13.50 7.07 -16.30
CA ALA A 42 12.19 7.57 -16.68
C ALA A 42 12.14 9.11 -16.70
N GLY A 43 11.51 9.65 -17.74
CA GLY A 43 11.30 11.09 -17.90
C GLY A 43 10.18 11.63 -17.00
N ALA A 44 10.12 12.96 -16.88
CA ALA A 44 9.09 13.64 -16.06
C ALA A 44 7.65 13.29 -16.47
N GLY A 45 7.40 13.05 -17.77
CA GLY A 45 6.09 12.64 -18.28
C GLY A 45 5.67 11.25 -17.81
N GLU A 46 6.60 10.30 -17.75
CA GLU A 46 6.33 8.92 -17.30
C GLU A 46 6.09 8.86 -15.79
N VAL A 47 6.84 9.63 -15.00
CA VAL A 47 6.61 9.79 -13.56
C VAL A 47 5.27 10.48 -13.28
N GLY A 48 4.93 11.49 -14.09
CA GLY A 48 3.62 12.15 -14.05
C GLY A 48 2.49 11.18 -14.35
N LEU A 49 2.65 10.34 -15.38
CA LEU A 49 1.68 9.30 -15.74
C LEU A 49 1.54 8.26 -14.63
N LEU A 50 2.65 7.78 -14.05
CA LEU A 50 2.65 6.85 -12.92
C LEU A 50 1.84 7.41 -11.74
N SER A 51 2.05 8.68 -11.41
CA SER A 51 1.31 9.37 -10.34
C SER A 51 -0.19 9.47 -10.68
N ALA A 52 -0.51 9.86 -11.91
CA ALA A 52 -1.88 9.97 -12.39
C ALA A 52 -2.62 8.63 -12.35
N LEU A 53 -1.97 7.53 -12.71
CA LEU A 53 -2.53 6.17 -12.61
C LEU A 53 -2.84 5.79 -11.17
N GLY A 54 -1.97 6.16 -10.22
CA GLY A 54 -2.24 5.98 -8.79
C GLY A 54 -3.50 6.71 -8.33
N THR A 55 -3.66 7.98 -8.71
CA THR A 55 -4.87 8.76 -8.43
C THR A 55 -6.11 8.17 -9.11
N LEU A 56 -5.99 7.75 -10.38
CA LEU A 56 -7.06 7.14 -11.14
C LEU A 56 -7.55 5.85 -10.46
N ALA A 57 -6.63 5.00 -10.00
CA ALA A 57 -6.98 3.78 -9.28
C ALA A 57 -7.80 4.08 -8.02
N VAL A 58 -7.41 5.09 -7.23
CA VAL A 58 -8.19 5.52 -6.05
C VAL A 58 -9.56 6.05 -6.45
N LEU A 59 -9.64 6.86 -7.50
CA LEU A 59 -10.90 7.45 -7.96
C LEU A 59 -11.88 6.39 -8.47
N LEU A 60 -11.39 5.44 -9.25
CA LEU A 60 -12.22 4.39 -9.86
C LEU A 60 -12.58 3.28 -8.88
N LEU A 61 -11.66 2.90 -7.99
CA LEU A 61 -11.83 1.75 -7.11
C LEU A 61 -12.27 2.14 -5.69
N GLY A 62 -12.05 3.38 -5.25
CA GLY A 62 -12.29 3.79 -3.86
C GLY A 62 -13.72 3.59 -3.39
N LEU A 63 -14.70 4.15 -4.12
CA LEU A 63 -16.11 4.03 -3.75
C LEU A 63 -16.66 2.60 -3.92
N PRO A 64 -16.44 1.90 -5.07
CA PRO A 64 -16.90 0.53 -5.23
C PRO A 64 -16.27 -0.43 -4.21
N ALA A 65 -14.98 -0.30 -3.93
CA ALA A 65 -14.31 -1.11 -2.92
C ALA A 65 -14.86 -0.82 -1.52
N GLY A 66 -15.11 0.44 -1.16
CA GLY A 66 -15.72 0.80 0.12
C GLY A 66 -17.08 0.12 0.31
N ALA A 67 -17.98 0.27 -0.67
CA ALA A 67 -19.31 -0.34 -0.63
C ALA A 67 -19.27 -1.87 -0.56
N TRP A 68 -18.28 -2.51 -1.21
CA TRP A 68 -18.07 -3.95 -1.15
C TRP A 68 -17.53 -4.39 0.22
N VAL A 69 -16.52 -3.69 0.75
CA VAL A 69 -15.88 -4.00 2.04
C VAL A 69 -16.86 -3.87 3.21
N ASP A 70 -17.82 -2.95 3.13
CA ASP A 70 -18.87 -2.79 4.13
C ASP A 70 -19.79 -4.02 4.25
N ARG A 71 -19.87 -4.87 3.22
CA ARG A 71 -20.73 -6.06 3.19
C ARG A 71 -20.01 -7.35 3.57
N VAL A 72 -18.68 -7.33 3.73
CA VAL A 72 -17.88 -8.53 4.00
C VAL A 72 -17.11 -8.43 5.32
N ARG A 73 -16.56 -9.56 5.79
CA ARG A 73 -15.74 -9.57 7.01
C ARG A 73 -14.45 -8.77 6.79
N ARG A 74 -14.25 -7.71 7.58
CA ARG A 74 -13.13 -6.77 7.43
C ARG A 74 -11.74 -7.40 7.61
N ARG A 75 -11.61 -8.36 8.53
CA ARG A 75 -10.30 -8.94 8.88
C ARG A 75 -9.66 -9.75 7.75
N PRO A 76 -10.35 -10.70 7.09
CA PRO A 76 -9.81 -11.37 5.90
C PRO A 76 -9.47 -10.41 4.76
N VAL A 77 -10.30 -9.38 4.54
CA VAL A 77 -10.04 -8.37 3.51
C VAL A 77 -8.73 -7.64 3.78
N MET A 78 -8.54 -7.09 4.99
CA MET A 78 -7.29 -6.41 5.38
C MET A 78 -6.08 -7.28 5.10
N ILE A 79 -6.10 -8.53 5.56
CA ILE A 79 -5.00 -9.48 5.36
C ILE A 79 -4.74 -9.72 3.87
N ALA A 80 -5.79 -9.97 3.08
CA ALA A 80 -5.65 -10.22 1.64
C ALA A 80 -5.07 -9.01 0.91
N THR A 81 -5.53 -7.80 1.23
CA THR A 81 -4.99 -6.56 0.64
C THR A 81 -3.54 -6.28 1.05
N ASP A 82 -3.17 -6.50 2.32
CA ASP A 82 -1.78 -6.34 2.76
C ASP A 82 -0.86 -7.35 2.07
N LEU A 83 -1.31 -8.61 1.89
CA LEU A 83 -0.56 -9.64 1.15
C LEU A 83 -0.43 -9.32 -0.34
N LEU A 84 -1.52 -8.91 -0.99
CA LEU A 84 -1.50 -8.47 -2.39
C LEU A 84 -0.52 -7.32 -2.60
N ARG A 85 -0.57 -6.34 -1.70
CA ARG A 85 0.32 -5.18 -1.73
C ARG A 85 1.78 -5.57 -1.48
N ALA A 86 2.04 -6.45 -0.52
CA ALA A 86 3.39 -6.96 -0.28
C ALA A 86 3.92 -7.70 -1.53
N GLY A 87 3.10 -8.53 -2.17
CA GLY A 87 3.44 -9.20 -3.43
C GLY A 87 3.73 -8.21 -4.55
N ALA A 88 2.91 -7.17 -4.71
CA ALA A 88 3.12 -6.13 -5.71
C ALA A 88 4.37 -5.27 -5.46
N LEU A 89 4.74 -5.04 -4.20
CA LEU A 89 5.99 -4.33 -3.87
C LEU A 89 7.21 -5.23 -4.07
N LEU A 90 7.10 -6.54 -3.76
CA LEU A 90 8.16 -7.52 -3.97
C LEU A 90 8.40 -7.81 -5.45
N SER A 91 7.41 -7.63 -6.31
CA SER A 91 7.60 -7.83 -7.75
C SER A 91 8.59 -6.83 -8.36
N VAL A 92 8.73 -5.62 -7.80
CA VAL A 92 9.68 -4.61 -8.27
C VAL A 92 11.14 -5.08 -8.16
N PRO A 93 11.68 -5.44 -6.97
CA PRO A 93 13.03 -5.97 -6.86
C PRO A 93 13.18 -7.34 -7.53
N VAL A 94 12.12 -8.17 -7.58
CA VAL A 94 12.18 -9.46 -8.31
C VAL A 94 12.34 -9.24 -9.80
N ALA A 95 11.60 -8.30 -10.39
CA ALA A 95 11.75 -7.93 -11.80
C ALA A 95 13.15 -7.37 -12.07
N TRP A 96 13.63 -6.47 -11.20
CA TRP A 96 14.99 -5.92 -11.27
C TRP A 96 16.10 -7.00 -11.22
N TRP A 97 15.94 -8.03 -10.38
CA TRP A 97 16.91 -9.13 -10.32
C TRP A 97 16.80 -10.04 -11.56
N GLY A 98 15.58 -10.18 -12.11
CA GLY A 98 15.30 -11.03 -13.25
C GLY A 98 15.71 -10.46 -14.62
N GLY A 99 15.93 -9.14 -14.74
CA GLY A 99 16.35 -8.48 -15.98
C GLY A 99 16.30 -6.95 -15.91
#